data_AF-A0A918Z9C3-F1
#
_entry.id   AF-A0A918Z9C3-F1
#
_cell.length_a   1.000
_cell.length_b   1.000
_cell.length_c   1.000
_cell.angle_alpha   90.00
_cell.angle_beta   90.00
_cell.angle_gamma   90.00
#
_symmetry.space_group_name_H-M   'P 1'
#
loop_
_entity.id
_entity.type
_entity.pdbx_description
1 polymer ?
#
loop_
_entity_poly.entity_id
_entity_poly.type
_entity_poly.pdbx_seq_one_letter_code
_entity_poly.pdbx_strand_id
1 'polypeptide(L)'
;MRRTAARAGASAGAGAIMGVAGPGPEQTAPVPSPAPDPAPAPAAAPMAQQRLRTEFPFELPRGYVDEAGNVHREGVMRLATARDELIPLRDVRVQENPAYLSVVLLGRVITRLGNLPMVHDGIVENMFASDLAFLQDFYRQVNAEGHTRAAVECPHCSEPFEVELGGSRLGES
;
A
#
# COMPACT_ATOMS: atom_id res chain seq x y z
N MET A 1 2.35 -16.35 59.69
CA MET A 1 3.13 -15.14 60.01
C MET A 1 2.19 -13.93 59.95
N ARG A 2 1.75 -13.39 61.10
CA ARG A 2 2.05 -12.03 61.64
C ARG A 2 1.88 -10.90 60.61
N ARG A 3 0.75 -10.15 60.68
CA ARG A 3 0.58 -8.75 61.21
C ARG A 3 1.01 -7.70 60.15
N THR A 4 0.32 -6.62 59.79
CA THR A 4 -0.59 -5.64 60.46
C THR A 4 -1.02 -4.62 59.36
N ALA A 5 -2.29 -4.24 59.13
CA ALA A 5 -3.06 -3.11 59.72
C ALA A 5 -2.28 -1.75 59.78
N ALA A 6 -2.79 -0.54 59.50
CA ALA A 6 -4.15 -0.02 59.35
C ALA A 6 -4.16 1.45 58.81
N ARG A 7 -5.31 1.82 58.25
CA ARG A 7 -6.14 3.05 58.41
C ARG A 7 -5.61 4.49 58.24
N ALA A 8 -6.50 5.23 57.58
CA ALA A 8 -6.65 6.67 57.44
C ALA A 8 -6.85 7.46 58.74
N GLY A 9 -6.63 8.77 58.65
CA GLY A 9 -7.08 9.77 59.63
C GLY A 9 -6.97 11.19 59.06
N ALA A 10 -8.12 11.82 58.81
CA ALA A 10 -8.25 13.26 58.65
C ALA A 10 -8.30 13.94 60.03
N SER A 11 -7.91 15.21 60.14
CA SER A 11 -8.66 16.24 60.90
C SER A 11 -7.96 17.60 60.85
N ALA A 12 -8.81 18.62 60.98
CA ALA A 12 -8.54 20.05 60.94
C ALA A 12 -8.42 20.66 62.36
N GLY A 13 -7.98 21.93 62.42
CA GLY A 13 -8.08 22.86 63.55
C GLY A 13 -6.80 23.71 63.69
N ALA A 14 -6.77 25.03 63.47
CA ALA A 14 -7.44 26.19 64.10
C ALA A 14 -6.51 26.95 65.07
N GLY A 15 -6.44 28.29 64.95
CA GLY A 15 -5.83 29.25 65.89
C GLY A 15 -4.68 30.09 65.29
N ALA A 16 -4.92 31.28 64.71
CA ALA A 16 -5.06 32.61 65.35
C ALA A 16 -3.71 33.32 65.65
N ILE A 17 -3.46 34.50 65.05
CA ILE A 17 -3.22 35.79 65.74
C ILE A 17 -3.10 36.97 64.75
N MET A 18 -3.52 38.14 65.24
CA MET A 18 -3.62 39.45 64.61
C MET A 18 -2.29 40.08 64.17
N GLY A 19 -2.35 40.91 63.12
CA GLY A 19 -1.34 41.91 62.78
C GLY A 19 -1.85 42.86 61.70
N VAL A 20 -2.41 44.00 62.11
CA VAL A 20 -2.83 45.10 61.22
C VAL A 20 -1.63 46.02 61.00
N ALA A 21 -1.25 46.26 59.74
CA ALA A 21 -0.26 47.27 59.36
C ALA A 21 -0.60 47.90 57.99
N GLY A 22 -1.03 49.17 58.04
CA GLY A 22 -0.88 50.29 57.09
C GLY A 22 -1.04 50.12 55.56
N PRO A 23 -1.71 51.06 54.85
CA PRO A 23 -1.66 51.12 53.40
C PRO A 23 -0.30 51.72 52.96
N GLY A 24 0.56 50.88 52.37
CA GLY A 24 1.75 51.32 51.64
C GLY A 24 1.40 51.77 50.21
N PRO A 25 2.24 52.62 49.58
CA PRO A 25 1.90 53.28 48.33
C PRO A 25 1.85 52.30 47.16
N GLU A 26 0.89 52.55 46.27
CA GLU A 26 0.67 51.87 45.00
C GLU A 26 1.95 51.90 44.14
N GLN A 27 2.70 50.79 44.13
CA GLN A 27 3.79 50.57 43.20
C GLN A 27 3.19 50.03 41.90
N THR A 28 3.04 50.91 40.92
CA THR A 28 2.72 50.53 39.54
C THR A 28 3.89 49.72 38.97
N ALA A 29 3.72 48.40 38.90
CA ALA A 29 4.67 47.54 38.19
C ALA A 29 4.65 47.90 36.69
N PRO A 30 5.82 48.02 36.02
CA PRO A 30 5.85 48.23 34.57
C PRO A 30 5.30 47.00 33.86
N VAL A 31 4.33 47.23 32.96
CA VAL A 31 3.80 46.20 32.07
C VAL A 31 4.93 45.69 31.17
N PRO A 32 5.21 44.37 31.09
CA PRO A 32 6.21 43.88 30.17
C PRO A 32 5.74 44.06 28.72
N SER A 33 6.60 44.62 27.88
CA SER A 33 6.37 44.71 26.43
C SER A 33 6.13 43.32 25.83
N PRO A 34 5.20 43.17 24.88
CA PRO A 34 4.99 41.89 24.21
C PRO A 34 6.25 41.50 23.42
N ALA A 35 6.64 40.23 23.55
CA ALA A 35 7.69 39.64 22.73
C ALA A 35 7.29 39.68 21.23
N PRO A 36 8.24 39.86 20.31
CA PRO A 36 7.94 39.81 18.88
C PRO A 36 7.45 38.41 18.49
N ASP A 37 6.44 38.36 17.63
CA ASP A 37 5.89 37.11 17.11
C ASP A 37 6.99 36.24 16.47
N PRO A 38 6.96 34.90 16.67
CA PRO A 38 7.90 34.02 16.01
C PRO A 38 7.72 34.13 14.49
N ALA A 39 8.83 34.37 13.79
CA ALA A 39 8.86 34.43 12.34
C ALA A 39 8.21 33.17 11.73
N PRO A 40 7.47 33.30 10.61
CA PRO A 40 6.82 32.16 9.97
C PRO A 40 7.87 31.12 9.57
N ALA A 41 7.65 29.87 9.98
CA ALA A 41 8.45 28.73 9.55
C ALA A 41 8.52 28.68 8.01
N PRO A 42 9.65 28.29 7.41
CA PRO A 42 9.77 28.24 5.96
C PRO A 42 8.68 27.32 5.39
N ALA A 43 7.92 27.85 4.43
CA ALA A 43 6.91 27.11 3.71
C ALA A 43 7.51 25.80 3.18
N ALA A 44 6.87 24.68 3.54
CA ALA A 44 7.28 23.36 3.12
C ALA A 44 7.49 23.34 1.59
N ALA A 45 8.67 22.88 1.17
CA ALA A 45 8.97 22.67 -0.23
C ALA A 45 7.87 21.84 -0.91
N PRO A 46 7.51 22.11 -2.17
CA PRO A 46 6.47 21.35 -2.86
C PRO A 46 6.89 19.88 -2.88
N MET A 47 6.12 19.02 -2.20
CA MET A 47 6.27 17.58 -2.31
C MET A 47 6.16 17.24 -3.79
N ALA A 48 7.25 16.80 -4.40
CA ALA A 48 7.26 16.38 -5.78
C ALA A 48 6.15 15.35 -5.95
N GLN A 49 5.14 15.67 -6.78
CA GLN A 49 4.06 14.75 -7.10
C GLN A 49 4.68 13.58 -7.86
N GLN A 50 5.06 12.54 -7.12
CA GLN A 50 5.49 11.28 -7.68
C GLN A 50 4.28 10.71 -8.42
N ARG A 51 4.29 10.81 -9.75
CA ARG A 51 3.20 10.29 -10.58
C ARG A 51 3.08 8.79 -10.31
N LEU A 52 1.95 8.37 -9.77
CA LEU A 52 1.67 6.96 -9.52
C LEU A 52 1.71 6.21 -10.86
N ARG A 53 2.57 5.19 -10.95
CA ARG A 53 2.58 4.27 -12.09
C ARG A 53 1.47 3.25 -11.86
N THR A 54 0.46 3.27 -12.71
CA THR A 54 -0.72 2.39 -12.60
C THR A 54 -0.75 1.30 -13.65
N GLU A 55 0.18 1.30 -14.61
CA GLU A 55 0.24 0.36 -15.73
C GLU A 55 1.63 -0.25 -15.87
N PHE A 56 1.63 -1.56 -16.12
CA PHE A 56 2.81 -2.40 -16.12
C PHE A 56 2.79 -3.30 -17.36
N PRO A 57 3.76 -3.14 -18.28
CA PRO A 57 3.85 -4.00 -19.45
C PRO A 57 4.37 -5.39 -19.04
N PHE A 58 3.92 -6.41 -19.77
CA PHE A 58 4.39 -7.78 -19.63
C PHE A 58 4.53 -8.43 -21.00
N GLU A 59 5.25 -9.55 -21.05
CA GLU A 59 5.35 -10.39 -22.23
C GLU A 59 5.08 -11.85 -21.83
N LEU A 60 4.09 -12.48 -22.47
CA LEU A 60 3.76 -13.88 -22.20
C LEU A 60 4.89 -14.82 -22.65
N PRO A 61 5.31 -15.79 -21.83
CA PRO A 61 6.31 -16.79 -22.19
C PRO A 61 6.03 -17.50 -23.52
N ARG A 62 4.79 -17.94 -23.77
CA ARG A 62 4.40 -18.58 -25.05
C ARG A 62 3.50 -17.68 -25.88
N GLY A 63 2.47 -17.11 -25.25
CA GLY A 63 1.50 -16.23 -25.91
C GLY A 63 0.13 -16.86 -26.06
N TYR A 64 -0.88 -16.00 -26.14
CA TYR A 64 -2.25 -16.39 -26.46
C TYR A 64 -2.40 -16.55 -27.98
N VAL A 65 -3.05 -17.63 -28.43
CA VAL A 65 -3.35 -17.86 -29.85
C VAL A 65 -4.82 -17.59 -30.08
N ASP A 66 -5.14 -16.63 -30.97
CA ASP A 66 -6.53 -16.30 -31.31
C ASP A 66 -7.14 -17.29 -32.31
N GLU A 67 -8.43 -17.11 -32.60
CA GLU A 67 -9.18 -17.94 -33.56
C GLU A 67 -8.63 -17.86 -34.99
N ALA A 68 -7.93 -16.78 -35.33
CA ALA A 68 -7.29 -16.59 -36.63
C ALA A 68 -5.86 -17.17 -36.67
N GLY A 69 -5.37 -17.73 -35.57
CA GLY A 69 -4.03 -18.30 -35.44
C GLY A 69 -2.93 -17.26 -35.17
N ASN A 70 -3.29 -16.01 -34.87
CA ASN A 70 -2.32 -14.99 -34.48
C ASN A 70 -1.86 -15.22 -33.04
N VAL A 71 -0.57 -14.93 -32.77
CA VAL A 71 0.02 -15.07 -31.44
C VAL A 71 0.18 -13.69 -30.79
N HIS A 72 -0.41 -13.50 -29.62
CA HIS A 72 -0.32 -12.28 -28.83
C HIS A 72 0.52 -12.52 -27.59
N ARG A 73 1.66 -11.82 -27.48
CA ARG A 73 2.61 -11.97 -26.36
C ARG A 73 2.72 -10.71 -25.51
N GLU A 74 2.78 -9.56 -26.13
CA GLU A 74 2.93 -8.29 -25.42
C GLU A 74 1.59 -7.82 -24.83
N GLY A 75 1.58 -7.44 -23.55
CA GLY A 75 0.38 -6.97 -22.88
C GLY A 75 0.67 -5.88 -21.86
N VAL A 76 -0.41 -5.32 -21.32
CA VAL A 76 -0.38 -4.32 -20.25
C VAL A 76 -1.38 -4.72 -19.18
N MET A 77 -0.95 -4.70 -17.93
CA MET A 77 -1.79 -4.88 -16.76
C MET A 77 -1.82 -3.58 -15.95
N ARG A 78 -3.00 -3.21 -15.47
CA ARG A 78 -3.15 -2.10 -14.52
C ARG A 78 -3.18 -2.59 -13.08
N LEU A 79 -2.94 -1.68 -12.13
CA LEU A 79 -3.26 -1.94 -10.73
C LEU A 79 -4.74 -2.30 -10.58
N ALA A 80 -4.98 -3.33 -9.77
CA ALA A 80 -6.30 -3.73 -9.37
C ALA A 80 -6.89 -2.68 -8.42
N THR A 81 -8.17 -2.41 -8.59
CA THR A 81 -8.94 -1.63 -7.63
C THR A 81 -9.65 -2.57 -6.66
N ALA A 82 -10.11 -2.07 -5.51
CA ALA A 82 -10.97 -2.85 -4.61
C ALA A 82 -12.22 -3.41 -5.31
N ARG A 83 -12.71 -2.73 -6.36
CA ARG A 83 -13.83 -3.20 -7.18
C ARG A 83 -13.45 -4.44 -8.00
N ASP A 84 -12.23 -4.51 -8.49
CA ASP A 84 -11.73 -5.67 -9.23
C ASP A 84 -11.62 -6.89 -8.32
N GLU A 85 -11.25 -6.72 -7.04
CA GLU A 85 -11.16 -7.79 -6.05
C GLU A 85 -12.53 -8.30 -5.57
N LEU A 86 -13.49 -7.40 -5.38
CA LEU A 86 -14.76 -7.75 -4.72
C LEU A 86 -15.84 -8.25 -5.68
N ILE A 87 -15.92 -7.71 -6.90
CA ILE A 87 -17.00 -8.10 -7.83
C ILE A 87 -16.90 -9.56 -8.27
N PRO A 88 -15.72 -10.12 -8.61
CA PRO A 88 -15.59 -11.52 -9.03
C PRO A 88 -16.10 -12.54 -8.02
N LEU A 89 -16.10 -12.22 -6.73
CA LEU A 89 -16.62 -13.10 -5.67
C LEU A 89 -18.13 -13.35 -5.78
N ARG A 90 -18.85 -12.54 -6.58
CA ARG A 90 -20.27 -12.71 -6.87
C ARG A 90 -20.54 -13.54 -8.13
N ASP A 91 -19.52 -13.87 -8.92
CA ASP A 91 -19.66 -14.71 -10.11
C ASP A 91 -19.98 -16.16 -9.66
N VAL A 92 -21.03 -16.75 -10.25
CA VAL A 92 -21.48 -18.11 -9.92
C VAL A 92 -20.36 -19.12 -10.16
N ARG A 93 -19.58 -18.97 -11.23
CA ARG A 93 -18.46 -19.87 -11.55
C ARG A 93 -17.38 -19.82 -10.48
N VAL A 94 -17.15 -18.65 -9.87
CA VAL A 94 -16.19 -18.48 -8.78
C VAL A 94 -16.72 -19.08 -7.47
N GLN A 95 -18.03 -18.97 -7.21
CA GLN A 95 -18.65 -19.59 -6.04
C GLN A 95 -18.61 -21.12 -6.12
N GLU A 96 -18.82 -21.68 -7.31
CA GLU A 96 -18.74 -23.12 -7.56
C GLU A 96 -17.28 -23.61 -7.57
N ASN A 97 -16.36 -22.81 -8.11
CA ASN A 97 -14.94 -23.11 -8.19
C ASN A 97 -14.08 -21.88 -7.85
N PRO A 98 -13.58 -21.77 -6.59
CA PRO A 98 -12.75 -20.66 -6.17
C PRO A 98 -11.46 -20.48 -7.00
N ALA A 99 -10.96 -21.52 -7.66
CA ALA A 99 -9.79 -21.40 -8.53
C ALA A 99 -10.04 -20.49 -9.75
N TYR A 100 -11.30 -20.34 -10.17
CA TYR A 100 -11.71 -19.51 -11.31
C TYR A 100 -11.62 -18.01 -11.00
N LEU A 101 -11.47 -17.61 -9.73
CA LEU A 101 -11.31 -16.22 -9.32
C LEU A 101 -10.14 -15.54 -10.06
N SER A 102 -9.01 -16.24 -10.18
CA SER A 102 -7.82 -15.74 -10.86
C SER A 102 -8.07 -15.38 -12.32
N VAL A 103 -8.85 -16.20 -13.04
CA VAL A 103 -9.20 -15.99 -14.45
C VAL A 103 -10.04 -14.73 -14.61
N VAL A 104 -11.08 -14.58 -13.79
CA VAL A 104 -11.99 -13.41 -13.83
C VAL A 104 -11.26 -12.13 -13.42
N LEU A 105 -10.38 -12.20 -12.43
CA LEU A 105 -9.55 -11.06 -12.01
C LEU A 105 -8.62 -10.62 -13.14
N LEU A 106 -7.85 -11.54 -13.71
CA LEU A 106 -6.90 -11.25 -14.79
C LEU A 106 -7.60 -10.63 -16.01
N GLY A 107 -8.78 -11.15 -16.38
CA GLY A 107 -9.59 -10.59 -17.47
C GLY A 107 -10.04 -9.14 -17.25
N ARG A 108 -10.05 -8.64 -16.00
CA ARG A 108 -10.43 -7.25 -15.66
C ARG A 108 -9.26 -6.28 -15.63
N VAL A 109 -8.08 -6.77 -15.29
CA VAL A 109 -6.90 -5.93 -15.04
C VAL A 109 -5.93 -5.90 -16.20
N ILE A 110 -6.01 -6.85 -17.13
CA ILE A 110 -5.27 -6.78 -18.39
C ILE A 110 -6.01 -5.80 -19.31
N THR A 111 -5.38 -4.65 -19.59
CA THR A 111 -5.96 -3.57 -20.41
C THR A 111 -5.64 -3.71 -21.89
N ARG A 112 -4.59 -4.45 -22.23
CA ARG A 112 -4.18 -4.72 -23.62
C ARG A 112 -3.46 -6.06 -23.70
N LEU A 113 -3.71 -6.80 -24.78
CA LEU A 113 -2.95 -7.98 -25.17
C LEU A 113 -2.83 -8.00 -26.70
N GLY A 114 -1.62 -7.75 -27.21
CA GLY A 114 -1.35 -7.54 -28.62
C GLY A 114 -2.28 -6.49 -29.23
N ASN A 115 -2.93 -6.88 -30.32
CA ASN A 115 -3.92 -6.11 -31.07
C ASN A 115 -5.37 -6.58 -30.83
N LEU A 116 -5.63 -7.36 -29.78
CA LEU A 116 -6.99 -7.76 -29.43
C LEU A 116 -7.84 -6.52 -29.12
N PRO A 117 -9.09 -6.45 -29.61
CA PRO A 117 -9.95 -5.29 -29.40
C PRO A 117 -10.38 -5.14 -27.93
N MET A 118 -10.47 -6.25 -27.20
CA MET A 118 -10.86 -6.30 -25.80
C MET A 118 -10.30 -7.57 -25.16
N VAL A 119 -9.87 -7.47 -23.90
CA VAL A 119 -9.48 -8.63 -23.08
C VAL A 119 -10.62 -8.95 -22.11
N HIS A 120 -10.95 -10.23 -21.98
CA HIS A 120 -11.97 -10.74 -21.06
C HIS A 120 -11.54 -12.11 -20.50
N ASP A 121 -12.28 -12.62 -19.53
CA ASP A 121 -12.03 -13.89 -18.84
C ASP A 121 -11.90 -15.09 -19.80
N GLY A 122 -12.77 -15.17 -20.82
CA GLY A 122 -12.68 -16.22 -21.85
C GLY A 122 -11.36 -16.23 -22.64
N ILE A 123 -10.67 -15.10 -22.80
CA ILE A 123 -9.32 -15.08 -23.41
C ILE A 123 -8.32 -15.71 -22.44
N VAL A 124 -8.38 -15.34 -21.17
CA VAL A 124 -7.49 -15.85 -20.11
C VAL A 124 -7.69 -17.36 -19.90
N GLU A 125 -8.93 -17.83 -19.98
CA GLU A 125 -9.28 -19.26 -19.88
C GLU A 125 -8.66 -20.11 -21.00
N ASN A 126 -8.48 -19.52 -22.18
CA ASN A 126 -7.91 -20.20 -23.36
C ASN A 126 -6.39 -20.02 -23.48
N MET A 127 -5.70 -19.49 -22.45
CA MET A 127 -4.24 -19.40 -22.44
C MET A 127 -3.58 -20.73 -22.06
N PHE A 128 -2.32 -20.90 -22.45
CA PHE A 128 -1.52 -22.00 -21.91
C PHE A 128 -1.37 -21.87 -20.38
N ALA A 129 -1.35 -23.00 -19.69
CA ALA A 129 -1.18 -23.04 -18.24
C ALA A 129 0.08 -22.29 -17.76
N SER A 130 1.17 -22.31 -18.53
CA SER A 130 2.40 -21.56 -18.22
C SER A 130 2.21 -20.05 -18.28
N ASP A 131 1.43 -19.55 -19.24
CA ASP A 131 1.15 -18.13 -19.39
C ASP A 131 0.16 -17.65 -18.30
N LEU A 132 -0.83 -18.48 -17.97
CA LEU A 132 -1.72 -18.21 -16.86
C LEU A 132 -0.96 -18.11 -15.53
N ALA A 133 -0.03 -19.04 -15.26
CA ALA A 133 0.81 -19.01 -14.07
C ALA A 133 1.68 -17.73 -14.03
N PHE A 134 2.32 -17.38 -15.15
CA PHE A 134 3.09 -16.14 -15.26
C PHE A 134 2.24 -14.90 -14.93
N LEU A 135 1.03 -14.81 -15.48
CA LEU A 135 0.14 -13.67 -15.22
C LEU A 135 -0.35 -13.62 -13.76
N GLN A 136 -0.60 -14.77 -13.14
CA GLN A 136 -0.93 -14.83 -11.71
C GLN A 136 0.22 -14.31 -10.85
N ASP A 137 1.46 -14.66 -11.18
CA ASP A 137 2.64 -14.20 -10.45
C ASP A 137 2.86 -12.71 -10.66
N PHE A 138 2.75 -12.24 -11.91
CA PHE A 138 2.86 -10.83 -12.27
C PHE A 138 1.79 -9.97 -11.55
N TYR A 139 0.55 -10.47 -11.46
CA TYR A 139 -0.52 -9.81 -10.73
C TYR A 139 -0.19 -9.61 -9.26
N ARG A 140 0.27 -10.68 -8.59
CA ARG A 140 0.63 -10.62 -7.16
C ARG A 140 1.77 -9.63 -6.94
N GLN A 141 2.80 -9.70 -7.77
CA GLN A 141 3.95 -8.81 -7.72
C GLN A 141 3.56 -7.32 -7.81
N VAL A 142 2.82 -6.97 -8.86
CA VAL A 142 2.44 -5.58 -9.14
C VAL A 142 1.49 -5.01 -8.10
N ASN A 143 0.56 -5.81 -7.56
CA ASN A 143 -0.45 -5.33 -6.61
C ASN A 143 -0.02 -5.43 -5.14
N ALA A 144 0.98 -6.25 -4.80
CA ALA A 144 1.55 -6.30 -3.46
C ALA A 144 2.68 -5.27 -3.26
N GLU A 145 3.53 -5.08 -4.26
CA GLU A 145 4.80 -4.35 -4.11
C GLU A 145 4.83 -3.04 -4.92
N GLY A 146 3.89 -2.84 -5.85
CA GLY A 146 3.80 -1.62 -6.66
C GLY A 146 4.90 -1.48 -7.73
N HIS A 147 5.71 -2.53 -7.94
CA HIS A 147 6.76 -2.61 -8.95
C HIS A 147 6.83 -4.00 -9.59
N THR A 148 7.51 -4.09 -10.73
CA THR A 148 7.70 -5.32 -11.53
C THR A 148 8.93 -6.13 -11.16
N ARG A 149 9.67 -5.72 -10.13
CA ARG A 149 10.86 -6.43 -9.64
C ARG A 149 10.47 -7.51 -8.63
N ALA A 150 10.82 -8.75 -8.90
CA ALA A 150 10.66 -9.84 -7.95
C ALA A 150 12.00 -10.16 -7.27
N ALA A 151 11.99 -10.27 -5.95
CA ALA A 151 13.10 -10.86 -5.21
C ALA A 151 13.03 -12.39 -5.35
N VAL A 152 14.08 -13.00 -5.87
CA VAL A 152 14.21 -14.46 -6.03
C VAL A 152 15.48 -14.93 -5.33
N GLU A 153 15.41 -16.09 -4.68
CA GLU A 153 16.57 -16.75 -4.10
C GLU A 153 17.12 -17.81 -5.06
N CYS A 154 18.44 -17.80 -5.26
CA CYS A 154 19.09 -18.84 -6.04
C CYS A 154 19.07 -20.18 -5.27
N PRO A 155 18.50 -21.28 -5.82
CA PRO A 155 18.43 -22.56 -5.11
C PRO A 155 19.81 -23.24 -4.94
N HIS A 156 20.85 -22.74 -5.61
CA HIS A 156 22.19 -23.33 -5.55
C HIS A 156 23.09 -22.67 -4.49
N CYS A 157 23.03 -21.35 -4.35
CA CYS A 157 23.87 -20.59 -3.43
C CYS A 157 23.10 -19.81 -2.35
N SER A 158 21.77 -19.78 -2.42
CA SER A 158 20.89 -19.02 -1.52
C SER A 158 21.13 -17.50 -1.52
N GLU A 159 21.84 -16.97 -2.52
CA GLU A 159 22.01 -15.54 -2.69
C GLU A 159 20.70 -14.95 -3.26
N PRO A 160 20.11 -13.92 -2.62
CA PRO A 160 18.94 -13.23 -3.17
C PRO A 160 19.35 -12.29 -4.30
N PHE A 161 18.53 -12.22 -5.35
CA PHE A 161 18.69 -11.26 -6.44
C PHE A 161 17.34 -10.74 -6.94
N GLU A 162 17.32 -9.54 -7.53
CA GLU A 162 16.11 -8.95 -8.12
C GLU A 162 16.05 -9.27 -9.62
N VAL A 163 14.88 -9.73 -10.08
CA VAL A 163 14.59 -9.90 -11.51
C VAL A 163 13.46 -8.97 -11.94
N GLU A 164 13.62 -8.34 -13.10
CA GLU A 164 12.55 -7.56 -13.73
C GLU A 164 11.63 -8.51 -14.48
N LEU A 165 10.39 -8.69 -14.00
CA LEU A 165 9.39 -9.54 -14.67
C LEU A 165 8.78 -8.86 -15.91
N GLY A 166 8.97 -7.54 -16.03
CA GLY A 166 8.49 -6.73 -17.16
C GLY A 166 9.44 -6.79 -18.35
N GLY A 167 9.27 -7.80 -19.20
CA GLY A 167 9.71 -7.83 -20.61
C GLY A 167 11.02 -7.10 -20.94
N SER A 168 12.17 -7.69 -20.59
CA SER A 168 13.40 -7.52 -21.35
C SER A 168 14.28 -8.75 -21.18
N ARG A 169 14.74 -9.31 -22.31
CA ARG A 169 15.69 -10.42 -22.39
C ARG A 169 16.88 -10.17 -21.45
N LEU A 170 16.95 -10.92 -20.36
CA LEU A 170 18.16 -11.05 -19.54
C LEU A 170 18.92 -12.28 -20.04
N GLY A 171 20.05 -12.04 -20.72
CA GLY A 171 21.08 -13.06 -20.94
C GLY A 171 21.34 -13.40 -22.41
N GLU A 172 21.91 -12.47 -23.17
CA GLU A 172 22.81 -12.82 -24.26
C GLU A 172 24.24 -12.46 -23.83
N SER A 173 25.05 -13.50 -23.61
CA SER A 173 26.51 -13.43 -23.51
C SER A 173 27.10 -14.61 -24.26
#